data_AF-A0A6C0AH11-F1
#
_entry.id   AF-A0A6C0AH11-F1
#
_cell.length_a   1.000
_cell.length_b   1.000
_cell.length_c   1.000
_cell.angle_alpha   90.00
_cell.angle_beta   90.00
_cell.angle_gamma   90.00
#
_symmetry.space_group_name_H-M   'P 1'
#
loop_
_entity.id
_entity.type
_entity.pdbx_description
1 polymer ?
#
loop_
_entity_poly.entity_id
_entity_poly.type
_entity_poly.pdbx_seq_one_letter_code
_entity_poly.pdbx_strand_id
1 'polypeptide(L)'
;MNRERAQSLLGVTHNVTPQQLKKLYYKKALKCHPDKQGNTEEFLELKEAYEFLSNHTDPILPLLFDSSIHFVLSALDPQILLSLYTLLLDYKDMIPESVFVSIQKHIPPIIILEPTLNDLLQQHVYIYTHNGRKYSIPLWHHELIYDEFTVLCKPNVEMDEDNNVYLDVHADIRDIFLNGLFVEQISHQVEVSKLNIVPYQMYTTPSTIPKIQEDVYSAKECALFILRIHLV
;
A
#
# COMPACT_ATOMS: atom_id res chain seq x y z
N MET A 1 -41.51 -5.17 -4.19
CA MET A 1 -40.34 -5.46 -5.06
C MET A 1 -39.60 -6.70 -4.53
N ASN A 2 -39.16 -7.64 -5.38
CA ASN A 2 -38.30 -8.78 -4.97
C ASN A 2 -36.89 -8.64 -5.59
N ARG A 3 -35.90 -9.42 -5.11
CA ARG A 3 -34.48 -9.26 -5.50
C ARG A 3 -34.24 -9.49 -7.00
N GLU A 4 -34.83 -10.54 -7.57
CA GLU A 4 -34.68 -10.88 -8.99
C GLU A 4 -35.26 -9.78 -9.91
N ARG A 5 -36.44 -9.25 -9.57
CA ARG A 5 -37.06 -8.14 -10.31
C ARG A 5 -36.25 -6.86 -10.18
N ALA A 6 -35.76 -6.54 -8.97
CA ALA A 6 -34.92 -5.36 -8.76
C ALA A 6 -33.58 -5.45 -9.54
N GLN A 7 -32.95 -6.62 -9.56
CA GLN A 7 -31.72 -6.87 -10.33
C GLN A 7 -31.96 -6.76 -11.84
N SER A 8 -33.06 -7.32 -12.34
CA SER A 8 -33.44 -7.23 -13.74
C SER A 8 -33.72 -5.78 -14.17
N LEU A 9 -34.45 -5.02 -13.34
CA LEU A 9 -34.76 -3.60 -13.59
C LEU A 9 -33.50 -2.73 -13.65
N LEU A 10 -32.51 -2.99 -12.79
CA LEU A 10 -31.25 -2.24 -12.79
C LEU A 10 -30.19 -2.83 -13.75
N GLY A 11 -30.41 -4.03 -14.30
CA GLY A 11 -29.46 -4.72 -15.17
C GLY A 11 -28.19 -5.16 -14.44
N VAL A 12 -28.36 -5.60 -13.20
CA VAL A 12 -27.31 -5.86 -12.21
C VAL A 12 -27.13 -7.38 -12.11
N THR A 13 -25.92 -7.89 -12.32
CA THR A 13 -25.59 -9.31 -12.04
C THR A 13 -25.37 -9.52 -10.54
N HIS A 14 -25.17 -10.76 -10.09
CA HIS A 14 -24.73 -11.00 -8.72
C HIS A 14 -23.41 -10.23 -8.45
N ASN A 15 -23.25 -9.69 -7.23
CA ASN A 15 -22.08 -8.91 -6.76
C ASN A 15 -21.86 -7.53 -7.40
N VAL A 16 -22.78 -6.59 -7.17
CA VAL A 16 -22.57 -5.19 -7.55
C VAL A 16 -22.30 -4.36 -6.31
N THR A 17 -21.18 -3.62 -6.32
CA THR A 17 -20.81 -2.73 -5.22
C THR A 17 -21.80 -1.56 -5.09
N PRO A 18 -21.95 -0.93 -3.91
CA PRO A 18 -22.84 0.22 -3.73
C PRO A 18 -22.57 1.37 -4.72
N GLN A 19 -21.30 1.62 -5.06
CA GLN A 19 -20.90 2.64 -6.02
C GLN A 19 -21.35 2.30 -7.45
N GLN A 20 -21.15 1.05 -7.88
CA GLN A 20 -21.61 0.59 -9.19
C GLN A 20 -23.14 0.60 -9.26
N LEU A 21 -23.83 0.19 -8.20
CA LEU A 21 -25.29 0.22 -8.10
C LEU A 21 -25.83 1.64 -8.27
N LYS A 22 -25.23 2.62 -7.57
CA LYS A 22 -25.58 4.04 -7.69
C LYS A 22 -25.34 4.59 -9.10
N LYS A 23 -24.23 4.21 -9.74
CA LYS A 23 -23.90 4.62 -11.11
C LYS A 23 -24.88 4.06 -12.14
N LEU A 24 -25.27 2.79 -11.99
CA LEU A 24 -26.26 2.12 -12.85
C LEU A 24 -27.65 2.74 -12.69
N TYR A 25 -28.08 2.99 -11.45
CA TYR A 25 -29.32 3.71 -11.17
C TYR A 25 -29.31 5.08 -11.83
N TYR A 26 -28.28 5.89 -11.62
CA TYR A 26 -28.19 7.24 -12.20
C TYR A 26 -28.27 7.22 -13.74
N LYS A 27 -27.56 6.30 -14.38
CA LYS A 27 -27.57 6.13 -15.84
C LYS A 27 -28.95 5.77 -16.39
N LYS A 28 -29.72 4.92 -15.69
CA LYS A 28 -31.07 4.54 -16.10
C LYS A 28 -32.11 5.61 -15.75
N ALA A 29 -31.99 6.22 -14.58
CA ALA A 29 -32.87 7.30 -14.12
C ALA A 29 -32.85 8.51 -15.06
N LEU A 30 -31.67 8.85 -15.62
CA LEU A 30 -31.53 9.90 -16.63
C LEU A 30 -32.26 9.61 -17.95
N LYS A 31 -32.48 8.33 -18.29
CA LYS A 31 -33.17 7.90 -19.51
C LYS A 31 -34.68 7.87 -19.33
N CYS A 32 -35.15 7.51 -18.14
CA CYS A 32 -36.57 7.36 -17.83
C CYS A 32 -37.18 8.61 -17.16
N HIS A 33 -36.45 9.73 -17.10
CA HIS A 33 -36.92 10.93 -16.40
C HIS A 33 -38.15 11.55 -17.10
N PRO A 34 -39.23 11.89 -16.36
CA PRO A 34 -40.49 12.37 -16.94
C PRO A 34 -40.34 13.65 -17.77
N ASP A 35 -39.42 14.55 -17.38
CA ASP A 35 -39.10 15.76 -18.16
C ASP A 35 -38.50 15.49 -19.56
N LYS A 36 -38.11 14.25 -19.86
CA LYS A 36 -37.48 13.85 -21.13
C LYS A 36 -38.32 12.82 -21.91
N GLN A 37 -39.64 12.92 -21.83
CA GLN A 37 -40.61 11.97 -22.42
C GLN A 37 -40.57 10.54 -21.82
N GLY A 38 -40.00 10.40 -20.62
CA GLY A 38 -39.94 9.12 -19.90
C GLY A 38 -41.24 8.76 -19.19
N ASN A 39 -41.47 7.46 -18.97
CA ASN A 39 -42.62 6.97 -18.23
C ASN A 39 -42.42 7.13 -16.71
N THR A 40 -43.30 7.89 -16.06
CA THR A 40 -43.28 8.13 -14.61
C THR A 40 -43.36 6.83 -13.79
N GLU A 41 -44.10 5.83 -14.26
CA GLU A 41 -44.22 4.52 -13.58
C GLU A 41 -42.91 3.73 -13.62
N GLU A 42 -42.22 3.72 -14.77
CA GLU A 42 -40.92 3.07 -14.92
C GLU A 42 -39.85 3.73 -14.04
N PHE A 43 -39.92 5.06 -13.87
CA PHE A 43 -39.03 5.79 -13.00
C PHE A 43 -39.26 5.46 -11.52
N LEU A 44 -40.52 5.34 -11.10
CA LEU A 44 -40.92 4.91 -9.75
C LEU A 44 -40.45 3.47 -9.47
N GLU A 45 -40.68 2.53 -10.39
CA GLU A 45 -40.22 1.15 -10.23
C GLU A 45 -38.69 1.04 -10.17
N LEU A 46 -37.97 1.84 -10.98
CA LEU A 46 -36.52 1.90 -10.95
C LEU A 46 -35.99 2.43 -9.61
N LYS A 47 -36.66 3.44 -9.03
CA LYS A 47 -36.34 4.00 -7.72
C LYS A 47 -36.57 2.96 -6.61
N GLU A 48 -37.71 2.27 -6.62
CA GLU A 48 -37.99 1.19 -5.66
C GLU A 48 -36.97 0.05 -5.76
N ALA A 49 -36.54 -0.33 -6.98
CA ALA A 49 -35.52 -1.34 -7.18
C ALA A 49 -34.16 -0.92 -6.59
N TYR A 50 -33.79 0.34 -6.76
CA TYR A 50 -32.55 0.88 -6.18
C TYR A 50 -32.61 0.92 -4.66
N GLU A 51 -33.71 1.41 -4.08
CA GLU A 51 -33.91 1.43 -2.63
C GLU A 51 -33.90 0.02 -2.04
N PHE A 52 -34.56 -0.93 -2.70
CA PHE A 52 -34.57 -2.32 -2.28
C PHE A 52 -33.16 -2.93 -2.28
N LEU A 53 -32.39 -2.80 -3.37
CA LEU A 53 -31.04 -3.36 -3.45
C LEU A 53 -30.01 -2.62 -2.59
N SER A 54 -30.21 -1.32 -2.36
CA SER A 54 -29.36 -0.53 -1.48
C SER A 54 -29.60 -0.87 0.00
N ASN A 55 -30.83 -1.22 0.37
CA ASN A 55 -31.21 -1.49 1.76
C ASN A 55 -31.16 -2.98 2.13
N HIS A 56 -31.29 -3.90 1.15
CA HIS A 56 -31.09 -5.35 1.36
C HIS A 56 -29.60 -5.72 1.23
N THR A 57 -28.76 -5.15 2.10
CA THR A 57 -27.54 -5.86 2.46
C THR A 57 -27.96 -6.94 3.46
N ASP A 58 -27.75 -8.21 3.11
CA ASP A 58 -28.18 -9.32 3.96
C ASP A 58 -27.55 -9.14 5.36
N PRO A 59 -28.34 -8.97 6.42
CA PRO A 59 -27.82 -8.68 7.76
C PRO A 59 -26.93 -9.80 8.31
N ILE A 60 -27.01 -10.99 7.71
CA ILE A 60 -26.20 -12.15 8.07
C ILE A 60 -24.78 -12.03 7.49
N LEU A 61 -24.59 -11.38 6.34
CA LEU A 61 -23.28 -11.32 5.67
C LEU A 61 -22.19 -10.63 6.51
N PRO A 62 -22.43 -9.47 7.15
CA PRO A 62 -21.47 -8.87 8.08
C PRO A 62 -21.14 -9.78 9.26
N LEU A 63 -22.16 -10.44 9.83
CA LEU A 63 -22.00 -11.34 10.98
C LEU A 63 -21.19 -12.60 10.62
N LEU A 64 -21.42 -13.18 9.44
CA LEU A 64 -20.66 -14.31 8.93
C LEU A 64 -19.21 -13.91 8.61
N PHE A 65 -19.02 -12.71 8.08
CA PHE A 65 -17.69 -12.18 7.81
C PHE A 65 -16.91 -12.00 9.12
N ASP A 66 -17.49 -11.35 10.12
CA ASP A 66 -16.86 -11.10 11.42
C ASP A 66 -16.51 -12.41 12.13
N SER A 67 -17.44 -13.38 12.15
CA SER A 67 -17.21 -14.69 12.77
C SER A 67 -16.15 -15.52 12.04
N SER A 68 -16.14 -15.50 10.70
CA SER A 68 -15.13 -16.20 9.90
C SER A 68 -13.75 -15.57 10.06
N ILE A 69 -13.65 -14.24 10.06
CA ILE A 69 -12.40 -13.52 10.32
C ILE A 69 -11.87 -13.84 11.70
N HIS A 70 -12.71 -13.73 12.73
CA HIS A 70 -12.29 -14.02 14.09
C HIS A 70 -11.73 -15.46 14.21
N PHE A 71 -12.42 -16.44 13.62
CA PHE A 71 -11.94 -17.82 13.61
C PHE A 71 -10.55 -17.94 12.96
N VAL A 72 -10.39 -17.41 11.74
CA VAL A 72 -9.11 -17.45 11.02
C VAL A 72 -8.01 -16.77 11.82
N LEU A 73 -8.24 -15.56 12.31
CA LEU A 73 -7.23 -14.80 13.06
C LEU A 73 -6.85 -15.48 14.36
N SER A 74 -7.80 -16.10 15.07
CA SER A 74 -7.54 -16.82 16.31
C SER A 74 -6.76 -18.13 16.12
N ALA A 75 -6.76 -18.69 14.91
CA ALA A 75 -6.09 -19.95 14.60
C ALA A 75 -4.66 -19.76 14.08
N LEU A 76 -4.30 -18.54 13.65
CA LEU A 76 -2.97 -18.23 13.14
C LEU A 76 -2.02 -17.88 14.29
N ASP A 77 -0.74 -18.24 14.13
CA ASP A 77 0.27 -17.80 15.07
C ASP A 77 0.57 -16.29 14.92
N PRO A 78 1.10 -15.63 15.97
CA PRO A 78 1.37 -14.19 15.94
C PRO A 78 2.35 -13.74 14.86
N GLN A 79 3.29 -14.58 14.43
CA GLN A 79 4.27 -14.22 13.39
C GLN A 79 3.60 -14.19 12.02
N ILE A 80 2.78 -15.20 11.69
CA ILE A 80 2.00 -15.20 10.46
C ILE A 80 1.02 -14.02 10.45
N LEU A 81 0.38 -13.70 11.58
CA LEU A 81 -0.50 -12.53 11.69
C LEU A 81 0.24 -11.22 11.43
N LEU A 82 1.47 -11.09 11.94
CA LEU A 82 2.32 -9.93 11.68
C LEU A 82 2.72 -9.84 10.20
N SER A 83 3.17 -10.95 9.59
CA SER A 83 3.45 -10.98 8.15
C SER A 83 2.23 -10.63 7.30
N LEU A 84 1.04 -11.13 7.66
CA LEU A 84 -0.21 -10.78 7.00
C LEU A 84 -0.53 -9.29 7.17
N TYR A 85 -0.40 -8.74 8.38
CA TYR A 85 -0.60 -7.31 8.62
C TYR A 85 0.31 -6.47 7.73
N THR A 86 1.61 -6.79 7.71
CA THR A 86 2.63 -6.09 6.93
C THR A 86 2.33 -6.14 5.43
N LEU A 87 1.86 -7.29 4.91
CA LEU A 87 1.44 -7.42 3.51
C LEU A 87 0.20 -6.58 3.20
N LEU A 88 -0.80 -6.57 4.09
CA LEU A 88 -2.04 -5.83 3.87
C LEU A 88 -1.83 -4.32 3.88
N LEU A 89 -0.81 -3.82 4.59
CA LEU A 89 -0.46 -2.39 4.59
C LEU A 89 -0.17 -1.85 3.20
N ASP A 90 0.46 -2.64 2.33
CA ASP A 90 0.79 -2.23 0.96
C ASP A 90 -0.50 -2.04 0.10
N TYR A 91 -1.62 -2.58 0.56
CA TYR A 91 -2.94 -2.46 -0.05
C TYR A 91 -3.96 -1.73 0.84
N LYS A 92 -3.51 -0.93 1.81
CA LYS A 92 -4.37 -0.33 2.87
C LYS A 92 -5.62 0.36 2.33
N ASP A 93 -5.54 1.04 1.18
CA ASP A 93 -6.66 1.76 0.58
C ASP A 93 -7.76 0.84 0.02
N MET A 94 -7.43 -0.43 -0.23
CA MET A 94 -8.34 -1.46 -0.73
C MET A 94 -8.87 -2.37 0.39
N ILE A 95 -8.26 -2.32 1.58
CA ILE A 95 -8.57 -3.18 2.71
C ILE A 95 -9.42 -2.41 3.73
N PRO A 96 -10.56 -2.96 4.19
CA PRO A 96 -11.36 -2.32 5.22
C PRO A 96 -10.58 -2.18 6.54
N GLU A 97 -10.67 -1.00 7.18
CA GLU A 97 -10.03 -0.71 8.47
C GLU A 97 -10.36 -1.75 9.56
N SER A 98 -11.58 -2.32 9.52
CA SER A 98 -12.00 -3.36 10.46
C SER A 98 -11.13 -4.62 10.44
N VAL A 99 -10.49 -4.93 9.30
CA VAL A 99 -9.55 -6.05 9.18
C VAL A 99 -8.27 -5.77 9.98
N PHE A 100 -7.69 -4.57 9.81
CA PHE A 100 -6.50 -4.15 10.57
C PHE A 100 -6.78 -4.13 12.07
N VAL A 101 -7.90 -3.54 12.49
CA VAL A 101 -8.34 -3.52 13.89
C VAL A 101 -8.53 -4.94 14.44
N SER A 102 -9.01 -5.88 13.62
CA SER A 102 -9.18 -7.27 14.05
C SER A 102 -7.84 -7.97 14.25
N ILE A 103 -6.90 -7.81 13.30
CA ILE A 103 -5.55 -8.38 13.41
C ILE A 103 -4.81 -7.82 14.63
N GLN A 104 -4.86 -6.50 14.84
CA GLN A 104 -4.20 -5.80 15.95
C GLN A 104 -4.68 -6.24 17.35
N LYS A 105 -5.85 -6.90 17.48
CA LYS A 105 -6.29 -7.49 18.75
C LYS A 105 -5.54 -8.77 19.12
N HIS A 106 -4.89 -9.41 18.15
CA HIS A 106 -4.24 -10.71 18.31
C HIS A 106 -2.70 -10.62 18.30
N ILE A 107 -2.13 -9.43 18.09
CA ILE A 107 -0.68 -9.20 18.05
C ILE A 107 -0.29 -8.03 18.96
N PRO A 108 0.99 -7.93 19.38
CA PRO A 108 1.46 -6.75 20.10
C PRO A 108 1.22 -5.45 19.32
N PRO A 109 1.11 -4.30 20.01
CA PRO A 109 1.02 -3.00 19.38
C PRO A 109 2.10 -2.80 18.30
N ILE A 110 1.69 -2.30 17.14
CA ILE A 110 2.60 -1.99 16.02
C ILE A 110 2.85 -0.49 15.97
N ILE A 111 4.13 -0.12 15.92
CA ILE A 111 4.60 1.25 15.68
C ILE A 111 5.12 1.29 14.25
N ILE A 112 4.52 2.14 13.41
CA ILE A 112 4.97 2.35 12.03
C ILE A 112 5.81 3.62 12.02
N LEU A 113 7.06 3.50 11.56
CA LEU A 113 7.96 4.63 11.32
C LEU A 113 8.15 4.78 9.81
N GLU A 114 8.09 6.01 9.32
CA GLU A 114 8.29 6.35 7.90
C GLU A 114 9.59 7.13 7.72
N PRO A 115 10.78 6.47 7.82
CA PRO A 115 12.05 7.17 7.69
C PRO A 115 12.24 7.74 6.28
N THR A 116 12.87 8.91 6.20
CA THR A 116 13.27 9.49 4.92
C THR A 116 14.53 8.80 4.39
N LEU A 117 14.79 8.90 3.08
CA LEU A 117 16.05 8.42 2.51
C LEU A 117 17.27 9.04 3.21
N ASN A 118 17.19 10.30 3.62
CA ASN A 118 18.25 10.95 4.37
C ASN A 118 18.44 10.33 5.77
N ASP A 119 17.37 9.95 6.46
CA ASP A 119 17.48 9.26 7.76
C ASP A 119 18.23 7.93 7.63
N LEU A 120 17.96 7.19 6.55
CA LEU A 120 18.66 5.94 6.24
C LEU A 120 20.14 6.19 5.92
N LEU A 121 20.41 7.17 5.06
CA LEU A 121 21.77 7.56 4.67
C LEU A 121 22.63 8.01 5.85
N GLN A 122 22.03 8.75 6.79
CA GLN A 122 22.70 9.24 8.00
C GLN A 122 22.68 8.22 9.14
N GLN A 123 22.17 7.00 8.91
CA GLN A 123 22.09 5.93 9.90
C GLN A 123 21.41 6.40 11.19
N HIS A 124 20.32 7.16 11.05
CA HIS A 124 19.60 7.70 12.18
C HIS A 124 19.00 6.58 13.04
N VAL A 125 19.16 6.71 14.36
CA VAL A 125 18.59 5.83 15.36
C VAL A 125 17.51 6.60 16.10
N TYR A 126 16.25 6.17 15.94
CA TYR A 126 15.11 6.75 16.63
C TYR A 126 15.07 6.26 18.09
N ILE A 127 14.81 7.17 19.04
CA ILE A 127 14.71 6.83 20.46
C ILE A 127 13.24 6.86 20.87
N TYR A 128 12.66 5.69 21.08
CA TYR A 128 11.30 5.53 21.56
C TYR A 128 11.28 5.33 23.08
N THR A 129 10.36 6.00 23.79
CA THR A 129 10.21 5.84 25.24
C THR A 129 8.87 5.17 25.54
N HIS A 130 8.92 3.99 26.16
CA HIS A 130 7.76 3.19 26.53
C HIS A 130 7.91 2.68 27.97
N ASN A 131 6.90 2.87 28.81
CA ASN A 131 6.93 2.47 30.23
C ASN A 131 8.18 2.95 31.01
N GLY A 132 8.69 4.14 30.66
CA GLY A 132 9.90 4.72 31.27
C GLY A 132 11.23 4.12 30.79
N ARG A 133 11.20 3.13 29.89
CA ARG A 133 12.38 2.56 29.22
C ARG A 133 12.60 3.21 27.86
N LYS A 134 13.86 3.38 27.48
CA LYS A 134 14.24 3.90 26.16
C LYS A 134 14.66 2.74 25.25
N TYR A 135 14.16 2.76 24.03
CA TYR A 135 14.46 1.80 22.98
C TYR A 135 15.15 2.54 21.84
N SER A 136 16.31 2.04 21.43
CA SER A 136 17.04 2.52 20.27
C SER A 136 16.59 1.72 19.05
N ILE A 137 16.02 2.40 18.07
CA ILE A 137 15.42 1.82 16.88
C ILE A 137 16.25 2.28 15.68
N PRO A 138 17.16 1.45 15.16
CA PRO A 138 17.88 1.75 13.93
C PRO A 138 16.91 1.76 12.74
N LEU A 139 16.80 2.91 12.07
CA LEU A 139 15.75 3.17 11.06
C LEU A 139 15.93 2.40 9.75
N TRP A 140 17.07 1.74 9.55
CA TRP A 140 17.38 0.93 8.37
C TRP A 140 16.90 -0.52 8.48
N HIS A 141 16.23 -0.93 9.56
CA HIS A 141 15.62 -2.26 9.66
C HIS A 141 14.16 -2.22 9.22
N HIS A 142 13.72 -3.20 8.43
CA HIS A 142 12.32 -3.29 8.01
C HIS A 142 11.37 -3.61 9.18
N GLU A 143 11.79 -4.51 10.07
CA GLU A 143 10.98 -5.01 11.18
C GLU A 143 11.86 -5.27 12.42
N LEU A 144 11.41 -4.80 13.59
CA LEU A 144 12.03 -5.04 14.88
C LEU A 144 10.97 -5.47 15.89
N ILE A 145 11.06 -6.71 16.37
CA ILE A 145 10.11 -7.29 17.33
C ILE A 145 10.67 -7.12 18.74
N TYR A 146 9.92 -6.45 19.61
CA TYR A 146 10.19 -6.34 21.04
C TYR A 146 9.11 -7.06 21.85
N ASP A 147 9.40 -7.36 23.12
CA ASP A 147 8.47 -8.09 23.99
C ASP A 147 7.09 -7.41 24.12
N GLU A 148 7.06 -6.07 24.10
CA GLU A 148 5.85 -5.27 24.36
C GLU A 148 5.23 -4.66 23.09
N PHE A 149 5.96 -4.61 21.97
CA PHE A 149 5.52 -3.98 20.73
C PHE A 149 6.40 -4.40 19.55
N THR A 150 5.91 -4.18 18.33
CA THR A 150 6.67 -4.35 17.09
C THR A 150 6.87 -3.00 16.41
N VAL A 151 8.04 -2.77 15.83
CA VAL A 151 8.33 -1.60 15.01
C VAL A 151 8.48 -2.02 13.55
N LEU A 152 7.75 -1.37 12.66
CA LEU A 152 7.89 -1.51 11.21
C LEU A 152 8.46 -0.20 10.65
N CYS A 153 9.63 -0.24 10.02
CA CYS A 153 10.15 0.92 9.29
C CYS A 153 9.79 0.79 7.81
N LYS A 154 8.97 1.73 7.33
CA LYS A 154 8.44 1.77 5.97
C LYS A 154 8.89 3.07 5.30
N PRO A 155 10.14 3.14 4.81
CA PRO A 155 10.58 4.31 4.06
C PRO A 155 9.81 4.44 2.74
N ASN A 156 9.65 5.67 2.27
CA ASN A 156 9.06 5.94 0.95
C ASN A 156 10.12 5.83 -0.17
N VAL A 157 10.84 4.71 -0.21
CA VAL A 157 11.78 4.35 -1.27
C VAL A 157 11.69 2.84 -1.55
N GLU A 158 11.95 2.44 -2.79
CA GLU A 158 11.97 1.03 -3.17
C GLU A 158 13.28 0.40 -2.70
N MET A 159 13.16 -0.64 -1.87
CA MET A 159 14.30 -1.34 -1.26
C MET A 159 14.07 -2.85 -1.29
N ASP A 160 15.17 -3.61 -1.42
CA ASP A 160 15.15 -5.07 -1.22
C ASP A 160 15.53 -5.47 0.22
N GLU A 161 15.56 -6.78 0.49
CA GLU A 161 15.89 -7.37 1.79
C GLU A 161 17.32 -7.03 2.27
N ASP A 162 18.22 -6.69 1.35
CA ASP A 162 19.60 -6.30 1.62
C ASP A 162 19.74 -4.77 1.83
N ASN A 163 18.62 -4.05 1.87
CA ASN A 163 18.52 -2.59 1.87
C ASN A 163 19.07 -1.90 0.61
N ASN A 164 19.23 -2.62 -0.51
CA ASN A 164 19.62 -1.96 -1.76
C ASN A 164 18.47 -1.06 -2.23
N VAL A 165 18.78 0.19 -2.53
CA VAL A 165 17.78 1.20 -2.91
C VAL A 165 17.72 1.33 -4.43
N TYR A 166 16.52 1.24 -4.99
CA TYR A 166 16.28 1.39 -6.41
C TYR A 166 15.81 2.82 -6.73
N LEU A 167 16.48 3.46 -7.70
CA LEU A 167 16.15 4.82 -8.13
C LEU A 167 15.99 4.87 -9.64
N ASP A 168 14.84 5.35 -10.11
CA ASP A 168 14.61 5.63 -11.53
C ASP A 168 15.22 6.98 -11.92
N VAL A 169 16.06 6.95 -12.94
CA VAL A 169 16.76 8.13 -13.46
C VAL A 169 16.43 8.26 -14.94
N HIS A 170 15.67 9.29 -15.29
CA HIS A 170 15.38 9.62 -16.69
C HIS A 170 16.31 10.74 -17.13
N ALA A 171 17.09 10.51 -18.19
CA ALA A 171 18.10 11.45 -18.63
C ALA A 171 18.15 11.56 -20.15
N ASP A 172 18.20 12.80 -20.65
CA ASP A 172 18.44 13.08 -22.07
C ASP A 172 19.92 12.82 -22.38
N ILE A 173 20.15 12.06 -23.46
CA ILE A 173 21.51 11.68 -23.83
C ILE A 173 22.42 12.90 -24.10
N ARG A 174 21.90 13.98 -24.68
CA ARG A 174 22.67 15.20 -24.99
C ARG A 174 23.08 15.91 -23.71
N ASP A 175 22.18 15.98 -22.73
CA ASP A 175 22.47 16.60 -21.44
C ASP A 175 23.57 15.83 -20.70
N ILE A 176 23.55 14.49 -20.75
CA ILE A 176 24.61 13.64 -20.18
C ILE A 176 25.96 13.92 -20.85
N PHE A 177 26.01 14.10 -22.17
CA PHE A 177 27.26 14.40 -22.87
C PHE A 177 27.82 15.79 -22.52
N LEU A 178 26.95 16.78 -22.31
CA LEU A 178 27.37 18.16 -22.05
C LEU A 178 27.72 18.39 -20.58
N ASN A 179 26.92 17.84 -19.67
CA ASN A 179 26.94 18.18 -18.25
C ASN A 179 27.23 16.97 -17.34
N GLY A 180 27.26 15.75 -17.89
CA GLY A 180 27.28 14.52 -17.12
C GLY A 180 25.90 14.17 -16.55
N LEU A 181 25.85 13.11 -15.74
CA LEU A 181 24.64 12.65 -15.08
C LEU A 181 24.79 12.77 -13.56
N PHE A 182 24.09 13.73 -12.96
CA PHE A 182 24.03 13.92 -11.52
C PHE A 182 22.69 13.43 -10.97
N VAL A 183 22.72 12.62 -9.92
CA VAL A 183 21.53 12.10 -9.24
C VAL A 183 21.35 12.83 -7.92
N GLU A 184 20.42 13.78 -7.91
CA GLU A 184 20.21 14.71 -6.78
C GLU A 184 19.85 14.00 -5.48
N GLN A 185 19.01 12.95 -5.55
CA GLN A 185 18.48 12.22 -4.39
C GLN A 185 19.58 11.63 -3.50
N ILE A 186 20.73 11.30 -4.11
CA ILE A 186 21.89 10.70 -3.43
C ILE A 186 23.16 11.55 -3.56
N SER A 187 23.03 12.76 -4.12
CA SER A 187 24.15 13.67 -4.39
C SER A 187 25.34 13.00 -5.10
N HIS A 188 25.05 12.17 -6.11
CA HIS A 188 26.05 11.34 -6.78
C HIS A 188 26.25 11.71 -8.25
N GLN A 189 27.50 11.92 -8.64
CA GLN A 189 27.90 12.08 -10.04
C GLN A 189 28.18 10.70 -10.65
N VAL A 190 27.37 10.30 -11.64
CA VAL A 190 27.59 9.07 -12.39
C VAL A 190 28.75 9.26 -13.36
N GLU A 191 29.64 8.28 -13.41
CA GLU A 191 30.77 8.28 -14.34
C GLU A 191 30.30 7.95 -15.75
N VAL A 192 30.29 8.94 -16.64
CA VAL A 192 29.75 8.79 -18.01
C VAL A 192 30.48 7.71 -18.82
N SER A 193 31.77 7.47 -18.54
CA SER A 193 32.57 6.41 -19.17
C SER A 193 32.00 4.99 -18.92
N LYS A 194 31.22 4.80 -17.86
CA LYS A 194 30.59 3.54 -17.48
C LYS A 194 29.18 3.38 -18.06
N LEU A 195 28.66 4.38 -18.75
CA LEU A 195 27.34 4.34 -19.37
C LEU A 195 27.42 3.78 -20.79
N ASN A 196 26.46 2.90 -21.09
CA ASN A 196 26.22 2.41 -22.44
C ASN A 196 25.14 3.26 -23.12
N ILE A 197 25.23 3.40 -24.45
CA ILE A 197 24.21 4.07 -25.25
C ILE A 197 23.11 3.06 -25.58
N VAL A 198 22.28 2.77 -24.58
CA VAL A 198 21.13 1.88 -24.67
C VAL A 198 19.91 2.51 -23.98
N PRO A 199 18.66 2.23 -24.39
CA PRO A 199 17.48 2.88 -23.83
C PRO A 199 17.30 2.67 -22.32
N TYR A 200 17.77 1.55 -21.80
CA TYR A 200 17.69 1.19 -20.39
C TYR A 200 18.98 0.50 -19.93
N GLN A 201 19.49 0.91 -18.78
CA GLN A 201 20.62 0.25 -18.12
C GLN A 201 20.57 0.40 -16.61
N MET A 202 21.26 -0.50 -15.92
CA MET A 202 21.48 -0.40 -14.49
C MET A 202 22.90 0.08 -14.20
N TYR A 203 23.02 1.02 -13.28
CA TYR A 203 24.29 1.48 -12.73
C TYR A 203 24.27 1.33 -11.21
N THR A 204 25.28 0.69 -10.65
CA THR A 204 25.38 0.48 -9.21
C THR A 204 26.45 1.37 -8.59
N THR A 205 26.15 1.89 -7.41
CA THR A 205 27.10 2.69 -6.62
C THR A 205 26.92 2.40 -5.13
N PRO A 206 27.98 2.46 -4.31
CA PRO A 206 27.86 2.20 -2.88
C PRO A 206 26.89 3.18 -2.19
N SER A 207 26.13 2.69 -1.21
CA SER A 207 25.39 3.54 -0.28
C SER A 207 26.06 3.55 1.10
N THR A 208 25.56 4.40 2.01
CA THR A 208 25.89 4.36 3.44
C THR A 208 24.83 3.61 4.26
N ILE A 209 23.77 3.13 3.63
CA ILE A 209 22.67 2.43 4.32
C ILE A 209 23.18 1.04 4.72
N PRO A 210 23.13 0.67 6.00
CA PRO A 210 23.59 -0.65 6.42
C PRO A 210 22.74 -1.77 5.83
N LYS A 211 23.36 -2.89 5.50
CA LYS A 211 22.63 -4.14 5.27
C LYS A 211 22.01 -4.66 6.55
N ILE A 212 20.92 -5.41 6.43
CA ILE A 212 20.35 -6.14 7.55
C ILE A 212 21.31 -7.23 8.00
N GLN A 213 21.61 -7.26 9.29
CA GLN A 213 22.61 -8.12 9.92
C GLN A 213 22.08 -8.61 11.27
N GLU A 214 22.69 -9.69 11.81
CA GLU A 214 22.34 -10.22 13.13
C GLU A 214 22.48 -9.17 14.24
N ASP A 215 23.56 -8.39 14.21
CA ASP A 215 23.69 -7.19 15.04
C ASP A 215 22.92 -6.04 14.37
N VAL A 216 21.75 -5.72 14.95
CA VAL A 216 20.85 -4.69 14.44
C VAL A 216 21.49 -3.29 14.41
N TYR A 217 22.59 -3.05 15.13
CA TYR A 217 23.30 -1.77 15.11
C TYR A 217 24.53 -1.76 14.19
N SER A 218 24.85 -2.89 13.54
CA SER A 218 26.04 -2.99 12.69
C SER A 218 25.92 -2.17 11.42
N ALA A 219 26.93 -1.35 11.16
CA ALA A 219 27.13 -0.59 9.92
C ALA A 219 28.36 -1.05 9.12
N LYS A 220 28.80 -2.30 9.32
CA LYS A 220 30.02 -2.85 8.68
C LYS A 220 29.86 -3.09 7.19
N GLU A 221 28.68 -3.57 6.80
CA GLU A 221 28.32 -3.83 5.41
C GLU A 221 27.22 -2.85 5.01
N CYS A 222 27.42 -2.16 3.89
CA CYS A 222 26.45 -1.23 3.35
C CYS A 222 25.81 -1.79 2.08
N ALA A 223 24.56 -1.44 1.90
CA ALA A 223 23.79 -1.72 0.70
C ALA A 223 24.25 -0.86 -0.48
N LEU A 224 23.69 -1.13 -1.65
CA LEU A 224 23.97 -0.40 -2.88
C LEU A 224 22.81 0.51 -3.27
N PHE A 225 23.13 1.59 -3.96
CA PHE A 225 22.18 2.25 -4.85
C PHE A 225 22.20 1.55 -6.21
N ILE A 226 21.02 1.18 -6.70
CA ILE A 226 20.79 0.60 -8.01
C ILE A 226 20.01 1.62 -8.83
N LEU A 227 20.72 2.33 -9.72
CA LEU A 227 20.13 3.33 -10.60
C LEU A 227 19.58 2.64 -11.85
N ARG A 228 18.27 2.75 -12.06
CA ARG A 228 17.56 2.33 -13.28
C ARG A 228 17.55 3.51 -14.24
N ILE A 229 18.56 3.58 -15.10
CA ILE A 229 18.79 4.72 -15.99
C ILE A 229 18.04 4.48 -17.30
N HIS A 230 17.08 5.37 -17.59
CA HIS A 230 16.34 5.44 -18.84
C HIS A 230 16.90 6.60 -19.68
N LEU A 231 17.52 6.26 -20.80
CA LEU A 231 17.98 7.26 -21.77
C LEU A 231 16.81 7.63 -22.69
N VAL A 232 16.46 8.91 -22.68
CA VAL A 232 15.40 9.51 -23.53
C VAL A 232 15.98 10.39 -24.62
#